data_AF-A0AAW1UFX8-F1
#
_entry.id   AF-A0AAW1UFX8-F1
#
_cell.length_a   1.000
_cell.length_b   1.000
_cell.length_c   1.000
_cell.angle_alpha   90.00
_cell.angle_beta   90.00
_cell.angle_gamma   90.00
#
_symmetry.space_group_name_H-M   'P 1'
#
loop_
_entity.id
_entity.type
_entity.pdbx_description
1 polymer ?
#
loop_
_entity_poly.entity_id
_entity_poly.type
_entity_poly.pdbx_seq_one_letter_code
_entity_poly.pdbx_strand_id
1 'polypeptide(L)'
;MSLLSAELTATCNALGYYDEKTKKYYADENTLETVKDLIRYLRKDDENHDIRRQLGETKVLQTDLLPLLKSYWEETELFDVLIKLLVNLTTPPLILWHEEVPSDKTVRNYFIQVEDHLRSYKIAFADGALWAVLSSRLSKILETVSNYLEIM
;
A
#
# COMPACT_ATOMS: atom_id res chain seq x y z
N MET A 1 -22.97 -2.46 -7.12
CA MET A 1 -21.58 -2.96 -7.02
C MET A 1 -21.13 -3.25 -8.44
N SER A 2 -20.16 -2.51 -8.97
CA SER A 2 -19.62 -2.75 -10.31
C SER A 2 -18.80 -4.04 -10.30
N LEU A 3 -18.63 -4.68 -11.46
CA LEU A 3 -17.81 -5.90 -11.59
C LEU A 3 -16.38 -5.67 -11.08
N LEU A 4 -15.81 -4.49 -11.35
CA LEU A 4 -14.49 -4.08 -10.89
C LEU A 4 -14.38 -3.99 -9.36
N SER A 5 -15.44 -3.53 -8.68
CA SER A 5 -15.47 -3.43 -7.22
C SER A 5 -15.51 -4.80 -6.55
N ALA A 6 -16.25 -5.76 -7.12
CA ALA A 6 -16.25 -7.13 -6.64
C ALA A 6 -14.89 -7.81 -6.87
N GLU A 7 -14.27 -7.59 -8.04
CA GLU A 7 -12.94 -8.10 -8.36
C GLU A 7 -11.88 -7.56 -7.39
N LEU A 8 -11.83 -6.24 -7.18
CA LEU A 8 -10.88 -5.62 -6.23
C LEU A 8 -11.06 -6.13 -4.80
N THR A 9 -12.31 -6.31 -4.35
CA THR A 9 -12.59 -6.86 -3.02
C THR A 9 -12.10 -8.30 -2.92
N ALA A 10 -12.34 -9.11 -3.96
CA ALA A 10 -11.86 -10.49 -4.01
C ALA A 10 -10.32 -10.55 -4.01
N THR A 11 -9.65 -9.67 -4.75
CA THR A 11 -8.19 -9.54 -4.73
C THR A 11 -7.68 -9.17 -3.34
N CYS A 12 -8.31 -8.20 -2.65
CA CYS A 12 -7.93 -7.84 -1.28
C CYS A 12 -8.09 -9.02 -0.31
N ASN A 13 -9.19 -9.77 -0.42
CA ASN A 13 -9.46 -10.94 0.43
C ASN A 13 -8.49 -12.11 0.19
N ALA A 14 -7.81 -12.14 -0.97
CA ALA A 14 -6.81 -13.15 -1.32
C ALA A 14 -5.39 -12.81 -0.83
N LEU A 15 -5.24 -11.80 0.02
CA LEU A 15 -3.97 -11.46 0.67
C LEU A 15 -3.70 -12.34 1.91
N GLY A 16 -4.75 -12.74 2.61
CA GLY A 16 -4.66 -13.49 3.86
C GLY A 16 -5.45 -12.85 5.00
N TYR A 17 -4.98 -13.02 6.23
CA TYR A 17 -5.68 -12.50 7.41
C TYR A 17 -4.73 -12.16 8.58
N TYR A 18 -5.15 -11.21 9.41
CA TYR A 18 -4.49 -10.90 10.67
C TYR A 18 -5.08 -11.71 11.83
N ASP A 19 -4.22 -12.42 12.57
CA ASP A 19 -4.62 -13.11 13.79
C ASP A 19 -4.27 -12.28 15.03
N GLU A 20 -5.31 -11.76 15.68
CA GLU A 20 -5.19 -10.95 16.90
C GLU A 20 -4.55 -11.69 18.09
N LYS A 21 -4.63 -13.03 18.13
CA LYS A 21 -4.06 -13.82 19.23
C LYS A 21 -2.55 -13.96 19.09
N THR A 22 -2.09 -14.28 17.89
CA THR A 22 -0.65 -14.44 17.58
C THR A 22 0.02 -13.12 17.22
N LYS A 23 -0.76 -12.06 17.00
CA LYS A 23 -0.32 -10.73 16.55
C LYS A 23 0.45 -10.79 15.23
N LYS A 24 0.15 -11.78 14.40
CA LYS A 24 0.83 -12.07 13.13
C LYS A 24 -0.17 -12.04 11.99
N TYR A 25 0.28 -11.56 10.83
CA TYR A 25 -0.44 -11.74 9.58
C TYR A 25 -0.08 -13.10 8.95
N TYR A 26 -1.09 -13.83 8.50
CA TYR A 26 -0.95 -15.08 7.77
C TYR A 26 -1.28 -14.82 6.31
N ALA A 27 -0.24 -14.80 5.46
CA ALA A 27 -0.36 -14.59 4.03
C ALA A 27 -0.90 -15.85 3.33
N ASP A 28 -1.74 -15.65 2.32
CA ASP A 28 -2.18 -16.71 1.41
C ASP A 28 -1.09 -17.09 0.38
N GLU A 29 -1.23 -18.25 -0.26
CA GLU A 29 -0.21 -18.86 -1.15
C GLU A 29 0.27 -17.93 -2.27
N ASN A 30 -0.61 -17.06 -2.80
CA ASN A 30 -0.32 -16.20 -3.96
C ASN A 30 -0.19 -14.72 -3.59
N THR A 31 0.04 -14.39 -2.32
CA THR A 31 0.06 -13.00 -1.82
C THR A 31 0.97 -12.08 -2.63
N LEU A 32 2.16 -12.54 -3.02
CA LEU A 32 3.08 -11.76 -3.85
C LEU A 32 2.47 -11.33 -5.19
N GLU A 33 1.82 -12.27 -5.89
CA GLU A 33 1.15 -11.98 -7.17
C GLU A 33 -0.09 -11.12 -6.96
N THR A 34 -0.86 -11.35 -5.89
CA THR A 34 -1.98 -10.52 -5.48
C THR A 34 -1.56 -9.05 -5.28
N VAL A 35 -0.45 -8.79 -4.59
CA VAL A 35 0.07 -7.42 -4.41
C VAL A 35 0.53 -6.82 -5.75
N LYS A 36 1.17 -7.62 -6.63
CA LYS A 36 1.53 -7.18 -7.99
C LYS A 36 0.28 -6.84 -8.81
N ASP A 37 -0.81 -7.57 -8.65
CA ASP A 37 -2.10 -7.30 -9.32
C ASP A 37 -2.74 -6.00 -8.84
N LEU A 38 -2.72 -5.70 -7.53
CA LEU A 38 -3.16 -4.40 -7.01
C LEU A 38 -2.40 -3.23 -7.63
N ILE A 39 -1.08 -3.38 -7.81
CA ILE A 39 -0.27 -2.38 -8.54
C ILE A 39 -0.69 -2.28 -10.01
N ARG A 40 -0.95 -3.42 -10.68
CA ARG A 40 -1.42 -3.43 -12.08
C ARG A 40 -2.79 -2.75 -12.23
N TYR A 41 -3.68 -2.89 -11.26
CA TYR A 41 -4.95 -2.18 -11.23
C TYR A 41 -4.74 -0.68 -11.08
N LEU A 42 -3.93 -0.22 -10.12
CA LEU A 42 -3.63 1.21 -9.94
C LEU A 42 -2.94 1.86 -11.15
N ARG A 43 -2.20 1.10 -11.96
CA ARG A 43 -1.61 1.60 -13.23
C ARG A 43 -2.65 1.85 -14.32
N LYS A 44 -3.80 1.19 -14.24
CA LYS A 44 -4.92 1.30 -15.18
C LYS A 44 -6.06 2.15 -14.59
N ASP A 45 -5.80 2.84 -13.47
CA ASP A 45 -6.79 3.68 -12.80
C ASP A 45 -7.22 4.82 -13.73
N ASP A 46 -8.49 5.19 -13.65
CA ASP A 46 -9.06 6.21 -14.51
C ASP A 46 -8.76 7.63 -13.99
N GLU A 47 -9.20 8.65 -14.72
CA GLU A 47 -9.04 10.06 -14.32
C GLU A 47 -9.75 10.42 -13.00
N ASN A 48 -10.72 9.59 -12.59
CA ASN A 48 -11.42 9.75 -11.33
C ASN A 48 -10.69 9.09 -10.17
N HIS A 49 -9.67 8.27 -10.44
CA HIS A 49 -8.95 7.46 -9.46
C HIS A 49 -9.88 6.50 -8.71
N ASP A 50 -10.83 5.88 -9.42
CA ASP A 50 -11.84 5.02 -8.82
C ASP A 50 -11.25 3.81 -8.09
N ILE A 51 -10.22 3.17 -8.66
CA ILE A 51 -9.55 2.00 -8.05
C ILE A 51 -8.89 2.42 -6.74
N ARG A 52 -8.14 3.52 -6.74
CA ARG A 52 -7.53 4.08 -5.53
C ARG A 52 -8.56 4.34 -4.43
N ARG A 53 -9.68 4.97 -4.76
CA ARG A 53 -10.73 5.28 -3.80
C ARG A 53 -11.35 4.00 -3.24
N GLN A 54 -11.64 3.02 -4.10
CA GLN A 54 -12.19 1.74 -3.64
C GLN A 54 -11.21 1.01 -2.69
N LEU A 55 -9.92 0.99 -3.00
CA LEU A 55 -8.90 0.43 -2.09
C LEU A 55 -8.83 1.18 -0.75
N GLY A 56 -9.06 2.49 -0.74
CA GLY A 56 -9.16 3.26 0.50
C GLY A 56 -10.39 2.91 1.33
N GLU A 57 -11.53 2.66 0.69
CA GLU A 57 -12.75 2.22 1.37
C GLU A 57 -12.62 0.83 1.99
N THR A 58 -11.89 -0.09 1.34
CA THR A 58 -11.66 -1.44 1.91
C THR A 58 -10.74 -1.42 3.13
N LYS A 59 -9.96 -0.34 3.32
CA LYS A 59 -8.92 -0.22 4.35
C LYS A 59 -7.81 -1.26 4.24
N VAL A 60 -7.61 -1.83 3.06
CA VAL A 60 -6.61 -2.90 2.80
C VAL A 60 -5.20 -2.49 3.23
N LEU A 61 -4.86 -1.20 3.15
CA LEU A 61 -3.56 -0.71 3.62
C LEU A 61 -3.37 -0.98 5.12
N GLN A 62 -4.37 -0.65 5.92
CA GLN A 62 -4.33 -0.76 7.37
C GLN A 62 -4.53 -2.20 7.84
N THR A 63 -5.45 -2.94 7.21
CA THR A 63 -5.85 -4.29 7.65
C THR A 63 -4.92 -5.38 7.15
N ASP A 64 -4.26 -5.17 6.00
CA ASP A 64 -3.50 -6.21 5.32
C ASP A 64 -2.07 -5.77 5.00
N LEU A 65 -1.88 -4.68 4.25
CA LEU A 65 -0.56 -4.34 3.71
C LEU A 65 0.46 -3.98 4.80
N LEU A 66 0.08 -3.19 5.81
CA LEU A 66 0.97 -2.85 6.93
C LEU A 66 1.27 -4.07 7.83
N PRO A 67 0.27 -4.89 8.22
CA PRO A 67 0.54 -6.15 8.92
C PRO A 67 1.39 -7.15 8.13
N LEU A 68 1.18 -7.28 6.82
CA LEU A 68 2.01 -8.06 5.90
C LEU A 68 3.45 -7.58 5.94
N LEU A 69 3.65 -6.27 5.74
CA LEU A 69 4.98 -5.67 5.74
C LEU A 69 5.72 -5.94 7.06
N LYS A 70 5.03 -5.87 8.21
CA LYS A 70 5.62 -6.21 9.51
C LYS A 70 5.93 -7.69 9.68
N SER A 71 5.05 -8.58 9.19
CA SER A 71 5.15 -10.03 9.42
C SER A 71 6.14 -10.72 8.48
N TYR A 72 6.36 -10.16 7.29
CA TYR A 72 7.14 -10.76 6.21
C TYR A 72 8.30 -9.88 5.74
N TRP A 73 8.81 -8.99 6.59
CA TRP A 73 9.82 -8.01 6.20
C TRP A 73 11.15 -8.60 5.72
N GLU A 74 11.46 -9.84 6.07
CA GLU A 74 12.67 -10.53 5.60
C GLU A 74 12.54 -11.10 4.18
N GLU A 75 11.31 -11.30 3.70
CA GLU A 75 11.02 -11.73 2.33
C GLU A 75 11.18 -10.57 1.38
N THR A 76 12.41 -10.38 0.88
CA THR A 76 12.80 -9.18 0.12
C THR A 76 11.92 -8.91 -1.09
N GLU A 77 11.53 -9.92 -1.87
CA GLU A 77 10.68 -9.70 -3.05
C GLU A 77 9.29 -9.17 -2.66
N LEU A 78 8.65 -9.79 -1.66
CA LEU A 78 7.35 -9.36 -1.15
C LEU A 78 7.44 -7.95 -0.53
N PHE A 79 8.48 -7.71 0.27
CA PHE A 79 8.74 -6.40 0.88
C PHE A 79 8.86 -5.30 -0.19
N ASP A 80 9.64 -5.53 -1.24
CA ASP A 80 9.87 -4.53 -2.29
C ASP A 80 8.58 -4.21 -3.06
N VAL A 81 7.74 -5.22 -3.33
CA VAL A 81 6.44 -5.01 -3.98
C VAL A 81 5.46 -4.30 -3.04
N LEU A 82 5.43 -4.65 -1.76
CA LEU A 82 4.61 -3.96 -0.76
C LEU A 82 5.00 -2.49 -0.64
N ILE A 83 6.29 -2.16 -0.55
CA ILE A 83 6.75 -0.76 -0.53
C ILE A 83 6.33 -0.01 -1.79
N LYS A 84 6.44 -0.61 -2.98
CA LYS A 84 5.97 0.00 -4.23
C LYS A 84 4.47 0.31 -4.20
N LEU A 85 3.66 -0.62 -3.67
CA LEU A 85 2.22 -0.41 -3.52
C LEU A 85 1.90 0.69 -2.50
N LEU A 86 2.55 0.66 -1.33
CA LEU A 86 2.36 1.66 -0.27
C LEU A 86 2.72 3.06 -0.76
N VAL A 87 3.87 3.23 -1.41
CA VAL A 87 4.27 4.51 -2.01
C VAL A 87 3.21 5.00 -2.99
N ASN A 88 2.73 4.13 -3.89
CA ASN A 88 1.67 4.48 -4.84
C ASN A 88 0.37 4.92 -4.13
N LEU A 89 -0.09 4.17 -3.13
CA LEU A 89 -1.30 4.50 -2.36
C LEU A 89 -1.16 5.82 -1.58
N THR A 90 0.06 6.19 -1.18
CA THR A 90 0.36 7.43 -0.46
C THR A 90 0.68 8.63 -1.34
N THR A 91 0.56 8.51 -2.68
CA THR A 91 0.76 9.64 -3.60
C THR A 91 -0.20 10.80 -3.26
N PRO A 92 0.31 12.04 -3.03
CA PRO A 92 -0.53 13.20 -2.76
C PRO A 92 -1.57 13.46 -3.86
N PRO A 93 -2.82 13.86 -3.53
CA PRO A 93 -3.88 13.99 -4.52
C PRO A 93 -3.58 15.12 -5.52
N LEU A 94 -2.86 16.16 -5.10
CA LEU A 94 -2.39 17.18 -6.03
C LEU A 94 -1.55 16.58 -7.17
N ILE A 95 -0.72 15.57 -6.92
CA ILE A 95 0.03 14.92 -8.01
C ILE A 95 -0.92 14.16 -8.95
N LEU A 96 -1.98 13.55 -8.41
CA LEU A 96 -2.97 12.79 -9.17
C LEU A 96 -3.87 13.68 -10.06
N TRP A 97 -4.09 14.93 -9.65
CA TRP A 97 -4.90 15.92 -10.35
C TRP A 97 -4.07 17.07 -10.94
N HIS A 98 -2.82 16.79 -11.36
CA HIS A 98 -1.96 17.73 -12.09
C HIS A 98 -1.74 19.09 -11.40
N GLU A 99 -1.56 19.04 -10.08
CA GLU A 99 -1.33 20.19 -9.19
C GLU A 99 -2.52 21.15 -9.08
N GLU A 100 -3.71 20.72 -9.53
CA GLU A 100 -4.94 21.51 -9.48
C GLU A 100 -5.99 20.87 -8.57
N VAL A 101 -6.74 21.72 -7.88
CA VAL A 101 -7.93 21.28 -7.14
C VAL A 101 -9.11 21.29 -8.10
N PRO A 102 -9.82 20.17 -8.31
CA PRO A 102 -10.94 20.11 -9.25
C PRO A 102 -12.04 21.12 -8.90
N SER A 103 -12.51 21.84 -9.92
CA SER A 103 -13.60 22.82 -9.80
C SER A 103 -14.97 22.16 -9.90
N ASP A 104 -15.09 21.07 -10.67
CA ASP A 104 -16.30 20.26 -10.72
C ASP A 104 -16.61 19.66 -9.36
N LYS A 105 -17.86 19.76 -8.92
CA LYS A 105 -18.28 19.35 -7.58
C LYS A 105 -18.07 17.85 -7.35
N THR A 106 -18.35 17.02 -8.35
CA THR A 106 -18.25 15.56 -8.23
C THR A 106 -16.78 15.15 -8.16
N VAL A 107 -15.96 15.66 -9.07
CA VAL A 107 -14.52 15.38 -9.08
C VAL A 107 -13.83 15.94 -7.82
N ARG A 108 -14.30 17.08 -7.31
CA ARG A 108 -13.82 17.63 -6.04
C ARG A 108 -14.14 16.73 -4.85
N ASN A 109 -15.30 16.08 -4.83
CA ASN A 109 -15.61 15.10 -3.78
C ASN A 109 -14.67 13.89 -3.85
N TYR A 110 -14.29 13.45 -5.05
CA TYR A 110 -13.32 12.38 -5.24
C TYR A 110 -11.93 12.76 -4.73
N PHE A 111 -11.49 13.99 -5.02
CA PHE A 111 -10.24 14.54 -4.49
C PHE A 111 -10.24 14.53 -2.95
N ILE A 112 -11.30 15.05 -2.32
CA ILE A 112 -11.45 15.10 -0.86
C ILE A 112 -11.47 13.67 -0.27
N GLN A 113 -12.15 12.73 -0.92
CA GLN A 113 -12.18 11.34 -0.48
C GLN A 113 -10.77 10.73 -0.44
N VAL A 114 -9.94 10.98 -1.46
CA VAL A 114 -8.54 10.52 -1.44
C VAL A 114 -7.74 11.21 -0.32
N GLU A 115 -7.93 12.51 -0.09
CA GLU A 115 -7.30 13.20 1.06
C GLU A 115 -7.67 12.58 2.41
N ASP A 116 -8.93 12.20 2.59
CA ASP A 116 -9.40 11.56 3.81
C ASP A 116 -8.79 10.16 4.00
N HIS A 117 -8.65 9.38 2.91
CA HIS A 117 -7.92 8.11 2.93
C HIS A 117 -6.46 8.32 3.33
N LEU A 118 -5.76 9.30 2.75
CA LEU A 118 -4.37 9.60 3.10
C LEU A 118 -4.21 10.02 4.56
N ARG A 119 -5.17 10.76 5.12
CA ARG A 119 -5.18 11.11 6.55
C ARG A 119 -5.32 9.85 7.42
N SER A 120 -6.19 8.93 7.02
CA SER A 120 -6.34 7.62 7.69
C SER A 120 -5.06 6.79 7.60
N TYR A 121 -4.41 6.74 6.44
CA TYR A 121 -3.13 6.06 6.27
C TYR A 121 -2.06 6.66 7.16
N LYS A 122 -1.94 7.99 7.21
CA LYS A 122 -0.99 8.69 8.07
C LYS A 122 -1.12 8.28 9.54
N ILE A 123 -2.35 8.11 10.02
CA ILE A 123 -2.61 7.63 11.39
C ILE A 123 -2.13 6.18 11.54
N ALA A 124 -2.41 5.31 10.56
CA ALA A 124 -1.96 3.91 10.58
C ALA A 124 -0.43 3.76 10.53
N PHE A 125 0.27 4.68 9.86
CA PHE A 125 1.73 4.75 9.86
C PHE A 125 2.33 5.22 11.19
N ALA A 126 1.54 5.72 12.14
CA ALA A 126 2.01 6.08 13.48
C ALA A 126 2.18 4.85 14.39
N ASP A 127 2.94 3.85 13.92
CA ASP A 127 3.23 2.58 14.58
C ASP A 127 4.75 2.39 14.71
N GLY A 128 5.27 2.38 15.95
CA GLY A 128 6.70 2.21 16.21
C GLY A 128 7.28 0.89 15.70
N ALA A 129 6.50 -0.20 15.70
CA ALA A 129 6.97 -1.49 15.20
C ALA A 129 7.15 -1.47 13.68
N LEU A 130 6.27 -0.77 12.97
CA LEU A 130 6.39 -0.55 11.53
C LEU A 130 7.67 0.22 11.19
N TRP A 131 7.95 1.31 11.92
CA TRP A 131 9.18 2.10 11.70
C TRP A 131 10.45 1.35 12.07
N ALA A 132 10.42 0.49 13.09
CA ALA A 132 11.55 -0.39 13.41
C ALA A 132 11.87 -1.35 12.26
N VAL A 133 10.84 -1.92 11.61
CA VAL A 133 10.99 -2.77 10.42
C VAL A 133 11.60 -1.99 9.25
N LEU A 134 11.06 -0.81 8.94
CA LEU A 134 11.58 0.06 7.87
C LEU A 134 13.04 0.46 8.11
N SER A 135 13.37 0.87 9.34
CA SER A 135 14.73 1.20 9.74
C SER A 135 15.67 0.01 9.60
N SER A 136 15.24 -1.19 10.03
CA SER A 136 16.06 -2.40 9.94
C SER A 136 16.36 -2.77 8.48
N ARG A 137 15.38 -2.64 7.58
CA ARG A 137 15.57 -2.85 6.15
C ARG A 137 16.52 -1.83 5.54
N LEU A 138 16.34 -0.55 5.87
CA LEU A 138 17.21 0.51 5.39
C LEU A 138 18.67 0.30 5.85
N SER A 139 18.89 -0.05 7.12
CA SER A 139 20.23 -0.36 7.64
C SER A 139 20.88 -1.51 6.88
N LYS A 140 20.18 -2.64 6.67
CA LYS A 140 20.70 -3.78 5.89
C LYS A 140 21.13 -3.38 4.47
N ILE A 141 20.36 -2.51 3.81
CA ILE A 141 20.70 -1.99 2.48
C ILE A 141 21.97 -1.12 2.53
N LEU A 142 22.05 -0.19 3.49
CA LEU A 142 23.19 0.72 3.62
C LEU A 142 24.50 -0.02 3.97
N GLU A 143 24.44 -1.01 4.87
CA GLU A 143 25.58 -1.86 5.22
C GLU A 143 26.10 -2.65 4.01
N THR A 144 25.17 -3.19 3.20
CA THR A 144 25.53 -3.90 1.97
C THR A 144 26.29 -2.97 1.01
N VAL A 145 25.79 -1.75 0.80
CA VAL A 145 26.46 -0.76 -0.08
C VAL A 145 27.84 -0.38 0.45
N SER A 146 28.01 -0.20 1.77
CA SER A 146 29.30 0.11 2.38
C SER A 146 30.32 -1.00 2.11
N ASN A 147 29.93 -2.25 2.29
CA ASN A 147 30.80 -3.40 2.03
C ASN A 147 31.23 -3.48 0.56
N TYR A 148 30.33 -3.19 -0.38
CA TYR A 148 30.69 -3.14 -1.81
C TYR A 148 31.76 -2.06 -2.12
N LEU A 149 31.70 -0.91 -1.44
CA LEU A 149 32.68 0.17 -1.63
C LEU A 149 34.05 -0.13 -1.01
N GLU A 150 34.12 -0.95 0.04
CA GLU A 150 35.39 -1.35 0.66
C GLU A 150 36.16 -2.44 -0.12
N ILE A 151 35.47 -3.16 -1.02
CA ILE A 151 36.06 -4.26 -1.81
C ILE A 151 36.48 -3.79 -3.22
N MET A 152 36.18 -2.53 -3.58
CA MET A 152 36.61 -1.87 -4.83
C MET A 152 37.85 -1.02 -4.62
#